data_AF-A0A7S4NER6-F1
#
_entry.id   AF-A0A7S4NER6-F1
#
_cell.length_a   1.000
_cell.length_b   1.000
_cell.length_c   1.000
_cell.angle_alpha   90.00
_cell.angle_beta   90.00
_cell.angle_gamma   90.00
#
_symmetry.space_group_name_H-M   'P 1'
#
loop_
_entity.id
_entity.type
_entity.pdbx_description
1 polymer ?
#
loop_
_entity_poly.entity_id
_entity_poly.type
_entity_poly.pdbx_seq_one_letter_code
_entity_poly.pdbx_strand_id
1 'polypeptide(L)'
;GPLDRIMLALLSAAAAVWDCGGCVFGDCVGGRCICDAGAAGDLCERMPCDNSSSLCANGGLCFDGNCSCPEGWGGALCEVAACPSGCSGHGTCRRDGDRAVCDCHHGFLGEKCESVASLCPHGCSGHGVCGVDGRCR
;
A
#
# COMPACT_ATOMS: atom_id res chain seq x y z
N GLY A 1 7.05 -54.03 -5.14
CA GLY A 1 8.11 -54.04 -4.09
C GLY A 1 8.38 -52.62 -3.60
N PRO A 2 9.25 -52.39 -2.60
CA PRO A 2 9.55 -51.02 -2.11
C PRO A 2 10.20 -50.10 -3.16
N LEU A 3 10.52 -50.63 -4.34
CA LEU A 3 11.05 -49.89 -5.49
C LEU A 3 9.98 -49.29 -6.43
N ASP A 4 8.70 -49.67 -6.33
CA ASP A 4 7.62 -49.13 -7.20
C ASP A 4 7.03 -47.80 -6.70
N ARG A 5 7.23 -47.45 -5.43
CA ARG A 5 6.74 -46.18 -4.88
C ARG A 5 7.73 -45.03 -5.03
N ILE A 6 8.99 -45.34 -5.34
CA ILE A 6 10.03 -44.33 -5.59
C ILE A 6 9.96 -43.86 -7.05
N MET A 7 9.53 -44.72 -7.98
CA MET A 7 9.36 -44.33 -9.40
C MET A 7 8.08 -43.50 -9.67
N LEU A 8 7.18 -43.35 -8.69
CA LEU A 8 6.04 -42.43 -8.78
C LEU A 8 6.27 -41.09 -8.08
N ALA A 9 7.37 -40.94 -7.35
CA ALA A 9 7.83 -39.65 -6.82
C ALA A 9 8.75 -38.90 -7.80
N LEU A 10 9.18 -39.57 -8.89
CA LEU A 10 10.03 -38.98 -9.93
C LEU A 10 9.25 -38.40 -11.12
N LEU A 11 7.93 -38.61 -11.18
CA LEU A 11 7.06 -38.12 -12.29
C LEU A 11 6.16 -36.93 -11.92
N SER A 12 6.14 -36.51 -10.65
CA SER A 12 5.36 -35.33 -10.20
C SER A 12 6.22 -34.22 -9.59
N ALA A 13 7.54 -34.40 -9.54
CA ALA A 13 8.50 -33.33 -9.32
C ALA A 13 9.20 -32.91 -10.63
N ALA A 14 8.56 -33.16 -11.78
CA ALA A 14 8.89 -32.49 -13.02
C ALA A 14 8.65 -30.99 -12.84
N ALA A 15 9.71 -30.29 -12.43
CA ALA A 15 9.93 -28.88 -12.63
C ALA A 15 8.72 -27.96 -12.37
N ALA A 16 8.42 -27.72 -11.08
CA ALA A 16 8.03 -26.36 -10.68
C ALA A 16 9.26 -25.43 -10.58
N VAL A 17 10.39 -25.82 -11.16
CA VAL A 17 11.46 -24.92 -11.59
C VAL A 17 11.00 -24.32 -12.91
N TRP A 18 10.10 -23.34 -12.82
CA TRP A 18 9.75 -22.52 -13.98
C TRP A 18 10.92 -21.57 -14.17
N ASP A 19 11.86 -21.98 -15.03
CA ASP A 19 12.84 -21.15 -15.70
C ASP A 19 12.11 -20.00 -16.42
N CYS A 20 11.82 -18.93 -15.68
CA CYS A 20 11.35 -17.63 -16.17
C CYS A 20 10.47 -17.64 -17.43
N GLY A 21 9.46 -18.52 -17.48
CA GLY A 21 8.59 -18.70 -18.65
C GLY A 21 7.60 -17.56 -18.88
N GLY A 22 7.82 -16.39 -18.28
CA GLY A 22 6.87 -15.29 -18.28
C GLY A 22 7.43 -13.91 -17.95
N CYS A 23 8.75 -13.71 -17.79
CA CYS A 23 9.28 -12.36 -17.60
C CYS A 23 8.93 -11.49 -18.82
N VAL A 24 8.18 -10.41 -18.62
CA VAL A 24 7.70 -9.55 -19.72
C VAL A 24 8.64 -8.36 -19.93
N PHE A 25 8.79 -7.50 -18.92
CA PHE A 25 9.63 -6.30 -18.95
C PHE A 25 10.78 -6.42 -17.94
N GLY A 26 11.67 -7.37 -18.16
CA GLY A 26 12.82 -7.59 -17.29
C GLY A 26 13.62 -8.84 -17.60
N ASP A 27 14.77 -8.94 -16.94
CA ASP A 27 15.72 -10.02 -17.14
C ASP A 27 15.49 -11.18 -16.17
N CYS A 28 15.56 -12.40 -16.69
CA CYS A 28 15.58 -13.60 -15.85
C CYS A 28 16.96 -13.81 -15.26
N VAL A 29 17.08 -13.77 -13.93
CA VAL A 29 18.32 -14.10 -13.23
C VAL A 29 18.04 -15.10 -12.11
N GLY A 30 18.50 -16.33 -12.29
CA GLY A 30 18.41 -17.37 -11.25
C GLY A 30 16.99 -17.77 -10.87
N GLY A 31 16.06 -17.82 -11.84
CA GLY A 31 14.66 -18.17 -11.61
C GLY A 31 13.80 -17.05 -11.03
N ARG A 32 14.29 -15.80 -11.07
CA ARG A 32 13.55 -14.59 -10.67
C ARG A 32 13.63 -13.55 -11.78
N CYS A 33 12.55 -12.84 -12.03
CA CYS A 33 12.57 -11.70 -12.94
C CYS A 33 13.11 -10.46 -12.21
N ILE A 34 14.07 -9.78 -12.84
CA ILE A 34 14.62 -8.50 -12.43
C ILE A 34 14.05 -7.47 -13.40
N CYS A 35 13.10 -6.66 -12.93
CA CYS A 35 12.33 -5.80 -13.82
C CYS A 35 13.14 -4.62 -14.35
N ASP A 36 12.86 -4.27 -15.61
CA ASP A 36 13.35 -3.04 -16.23
C ASP A 36 12.88 -1.82 -15.45
N ALA A 37 13.57 -0.68 -15.62
CA ALA A 37 13.26 0.54 -14.89
C ALA A 37 11.80 0.95 -15.06
N GLY A 38 11.05 0.91 -13.96
CA GLY A 38 9.63 1.24 -13.91
C GLY A 38 8.71 0.02 -13.92
N ALA A 39 9.11 -1.11 -14.48
CA ALA A 39 8.32 -2.33 -14.48
C ALA A 39 8.29 -3.01 -13.10
N ALA A 40 7.21 -3.71 -12.82
CA ALA A 40 6.98 -4.43 -11.57
C ALA A 40 6.18 -5.72 -11.82
N GLY A 41 6.09 -6.58 -10.81
CA GLY A 41 5.48 -7.91 -10.96
C GLY A 41 6.47 -9.02 -10.68
N ASP A 42 5.96 -10.17 -10.28
CA ASP A 42 6.80 -11.38 -10.13
C ASP A 42 7.33 -11.85 -11.49
N LEU A 43 6.62 -11.47 -12.56
CA LEU A 43 6.97 -11.71 -13.96
C LEU A 43 7.25 -10.40 -14.72
N CYS A 44 7.45 -9.28 -14.01
CA CYS A 44 7.63 -7.96 -14.61
C CYS A 44 6.56 -7.61 -15.65
N GLU A 45 5.34 -8.11 -15.46
CA GLU A 45 4.21 -7.97 -16.37
C GLU A 45 3.49 -6.63 -16.23
N ARG A 46 3.87 -5.84 -15.23
CA ARG A 46 3.25 -4.56 -14.91
C ARG A 46 4.19 -3.44 -15.32
N MET A 47 3.93 -2.84 -16.49
CA MET A 47 4.63 -1.63 -16.96
C MET A 47 3.83 -0.38 -16.60
N PRO A 48 4.48 0.71 -16.13
CA PRO A 48 3.88 2.02 -16.09
C PRO A 48 3.51 2.45 -17.51
N CYS A 49 2.38 3.15 -17.64
CA CYS A 49 1.91 3.68 -18.91
C CYS A 49 3.04 4.38 -19.67
N ASP A 50 3.11 4.15 -20.98
CA ASP A 50 4.18 4.68 -21.82
C ASP A 50 4.29 6.20 -21.69
N ASN A 51 5.49 6.71 -21.92
CA ASN A 51 5.90 8.11 -21.74
C ASN A 51 5.13 9.15 -22.61
N SER A 52 4.06 8.74 -23.30
CA SER A 52 3.09 9.62 -23.95
C SER A 52 1.79 9.77 -23.13
N SER A 53 1.57 8.92 -22.13
CA SER A 53 0.29 8.74 -21.44
C SER A 53 0.39 8.38 -19.94
N SER A 54 1.52 8.64 -19.26
CA SER A 54 1.54 8.69 -17.78
C SER A 54 0.84 9.97 -17.29
N LEU A 55 -0.47 10.07 -17.50
CA LEU A 55 -1.32 11.20 -17.07
C LEU A 55 -1.44 11.32 -15.55
N CYS A 56 -0.98 10.32 -14.78
CA CYS A 56 -1.04 10.33 -13.33
C CYS A 56 -0.13 11.42 -12.75
N ALA A 57 -0.74 12.47 -12.21
CA ALA A 57 -0.08 13.55 -11.51
C ALA A 57 0.48 13.10 -10.15
N ASN A 58 1.30 13.97 -9.56
CA ASN A 58 1.75 13.88 -8.16
C ASN A 58 2.44 12.55 -7.76
N GLY A 59 3.04 11.84 -8.73
CA GLY A 59 3.72 10.57 -8.48
C GLY A 59 2.81 9.34 -8.48
N GLY A 60 1.61 9.45 -9.05
CA GLY A 60 0.73 8.30 -9.29
C GLY A 60 1.35 7.27 -10.22
N LEU A 61 1.13 5.99 -9.89
CA LEU A 61 1.55 4.88 -10.73
C LEU A 61 0.42 4.51 -11.66
N CYS A 62 0.70 4.55 -12.96
CA CYS A 62 -0.28 4.19 -13.98
C CYS A 62 -0.26 2.68 -14.24
N PHE A 63 -1.42 2.03 -14.25
CA PHE A 63 -1.60 0.62 -14.55
C PHE A 63 -2.87 0.41 -15.37
N ASP A 64 -2.74 -0.18 -16.57
CA ASP A 64 -3.84 -0.45 -17.50
C ASP A 64 -4.75 0.78 -17.75
N GLY A 65 -4.13 1.96 -17.86
CA GLY A 65 -4.82 3.24 -18.05
C GLY A 65 -5.48 3.82 -16.79
N ASN A 66 -5.35 3.17 -15.64
CA ASN A 66 -5.86 3.67 -14.36
C ASN A 66 -4.71 4.11 -13.43
N CYS A 67 -4.90 5.22 -12.72
CA CYS A 67 -3.91 5.72 -11.78
C CYS A 67 -4.10 5.17 -10.36
N SER A 68 -3.05 4.58 -9.81
CA SER A 68 -2.91 4.34 -8.38
C SER A 68 -2.29 5.57 -7.74
N CYS A 69 -3.08 6.32 -6.98
CA CYS A 69 -2.63 7.56 -6.38
C CYS A 69 -1.84 7.34 -5.09
N PRO A 70 -0.76 8.12 -4.88
CA PRO A 70 -0.08 8.13 -3.60
C PRO A 70 -0.97 8.72 -2.53
N GLU A 71 -0.58 8.51 -1.27
CA GLU A 71 -1.32 9.04 -0.15
C GLU A 71 -1.44 10.57 -0.23
N GLY A 72 -2.62 11.10 0.08
CA GLY A 72 -2.91 12.53 -0.01
C GLY A 72 -3.40 13.00 -1.39
N TRP A 73 -3.53 12.08 -2.36
CA TRP A 73 -3.98 12.39 -3.72
C TRP A 73 -5.09 11.44 -4.18
N GLY A 74 -5.94 11.93 -5.07
CA GLY A 74 -7.06 11.21 -5.66
C GLY A 74 -7.49 11.85 -6.98
N GLY A 75 -8.62 11.41 -7.52
CA GLY A 75 -9.01 11.73 -8.90
C GLY A 75 -8.54 10.66 -9.88
N ALA A 76 -9.06 10.71 -11.10
CA ALA A 76 -8.75 9.70 -12.12
C ALA A 76 -7.27 9.71 -12.51
N LEU A 77 -6.63 10.87 -12.35
CA LEU A 77 -5.25 11.16 -12.70
C LEU A 77 -4.43 11.62 -11.49
N CYS A 78 -4.89 11.37 -10.25
CA CYS A 78 -4.20 11.83 -9.03
C CYS A 78 -3.99 13.36 -8.96
N GLU A 79 -4.84 14.11 -9.66
CA GLU A 79 -4.81 15.56 -9.82
C GLU A 79 -5.49 16.30 -8.67
N VAL A 80 -6.29 15.58 -7.86
CA VAL A 80 -7.08 16.14 -6.77
C VAL A 80 -6.39 15.85 -5.44
N ALA A 81 -6.13 16.88 -4.65
CA ALA A 81 -5.69 16.69 -3.27
C ALA A 81 -6.80 16.00 -2.46
N ALA A 82 -6.45 14.90 -1.81
CA ALA A 82 -7.36 14.09 -1.00
C ALA A 82 -6.83 14.00 0.44
N CYS A 83 -7.71 13.93 1.43
CA CYS A 83 -7.21 13.79 2.80
C CYS A 83 -6.58 12.42 3.04
N PRO A 84 -5.44 12.38 3.74
CA PRO A 84 -4.74 11.14 4.02
C PRO A 84 -5.65 10.20 4.80
N SER A 85 -5.84 8.99 4.26
CA SER A 85 -6.74 7.95 4.82
C SER A 85 -8.16 8.43 5.14
N GLY A 86 -8.67 9.46 4.44
CA GLY A 86 -9.98 10.04 4.73
C GLY A 86 -10.11 10.58 6.16
N CYS A 87 -9.01 11.09 6.73
CA CYS A 87 -8.93 11.50 8.14
C CYS A 87 -9.34 10.40 9.12
N SER A 88 -9.13 9.12 8.74
CA SER A 88 -9.51 7.93 9.51
C SER A 88 -10.99 7.90 9.93
N GLY A 89 -11.85 8.71 9.30
CA GLY A 89 -13.24 8.91 9.74
C GLY A 89 -13.40 9.72 11.04
N HIS A 90 -12.33 10.33 11.55
CA HIS A 90 -12.27 11.05 12.82
C HIS A 90 -11.88 12.54 12.66
N GLY A 91 -12.06 13.07 11.46
CA GLY A 91 -11.76 14.46 11.15
C GLY A 91 -12.56 14.96 9.96
N THR A 92 -12.55 16.28 9.79
CA THR A 92 -13.11 16.94 8.62
C THR A 92 -11.98 17.23 7.64
N CYS A 93 -12.16 16.79 6.40
CA CYS A 93 -11.20 17.06 5.34
C CYS A 93 -11.39 18.49 4.80
N ARG A 94 -10.34 19.31 4.81
CA ARG A 94 -10.37 20.65 4.19
C ARG A 94 -9.19 20.86 3.25
N ARG A 95 -9.37 21.74 2.27
CA ARG A 95 -8.29 22.20 1.39
C ARG A 95 -7.43 23.25 2.10
N ASP A 96 -6.12 23.13 1.91
CA ASP A 96 -5.09 24.06 2.36
C ASP A 96 -4.14 24.31 1.17
N GLY A 97 -4.50 25.29 0.34
CA GLY A 97 -3.87 25.49 -0.97
C GLY A 97 -4.04 24.28 -1.90
N ASP A 98 -2.91 23.73 -2.36
CA ASP A 98 -2.84 22.54 -3.23
C ASP A 98 -2.81 21.22 -2.46
N ARG A 99 -2.96 21.27 -1.12
CA ARG A 99 -3.02 20.09 -0.25
C ARG A 99 -4.38 19.96 0.40
N ALA A 100 -4.65 18.76 0.94
CA ALA A 100 -5.80 18.49 1.77
C ALA A 100 -5.31 18.09 3.17
N VAL A 101 -5.89 18.70 4.20
CA VAL A 101 -5.49 18.55 5.60
C VAL A 101 -6.69 18.12 6.42
N CYS A 102 -6.44 17.28 7.43
CA CYS A 102 -7.46 16.83 8.36
C CYS A 102 -7.55 17.75 9.58
N ASP A 103 -8.72 18.34 9.79
CA ASP A 103 -9.07 18.96 11.07
C ASP A 103 -9.73 17.90 11.95
N CYS A 104 -8.98 17.38 12.93
CA CYS A 104 -9.45 16.28 13.76
C CYS A 104 -10.62 16.68 14.68
N HIS A 105 -11.58 15.75 14.81
CA HIS A 105 -12.66 15.88 15.77
C HIS A 105 -12.11 15.77 17.20
N HIS A 106 -12.88 16.30 18.16
CA HIS A 106 -12.45 16.33 19.55
C HIS A 106 -12.11 14.92 20.08
N GLY A 107 -10.94 14.77 20.70
CA GLY A 107 -10.47 13.48 21.19
C GLY A 107 -9.64 12.67 20.19
N PHE A 108 -9.34 13.21 19.00
CA PHE A 108 -8.44 12.59 18.02
C PHE A 108 -7.28 13.52 17.66
N LEU A 109 -6.14 12.93 17.32
CA LEU A 109 -4.88 13.57 16.96
C LEU A 109 -4.18 12.79 15.84
N GLY A 110 -3.15 13.39 15.27
CA GLY A 110 -2.38 12.84 14.16
C GLY A 110 -2.71 13.56 12.85
N GLU A 111 -1.87 13.36 11.83
CA GLU A 111 -2.08 13.96 10.50
C GLU A 111 -3.35 13.41 9.83
N LYS A 112 -3.71 12.17 10.18
CA LYS A 112 -4.87 11.45 9.63
C LYS A 112 -5.95 11.24 10.69
N CYS A 113 -5.85 11.88 11.86
CA CYS A 113 -6.74 11.67 13.00
C CYS A 113 -6.83 10.20 13.45
N GLU A 114 -5.74 9.45 13.29
CA GLU A 114 -5.64 8.03 13.56
C GLU A 114 -5.42 7.71 15.05
N SER A 115 -4.98 8.70 15.84
CA SER A 115 -4.68 8.52 17.25
C SER A 115 -5.78 9.11 18.11
N VAL A 116 -6.18 8.40 19.16
CA VAL A 116 -7.03 8.96 20.20
C VAL A 116 -6.17 9.89 21.07
N ALA A 117 -6.58 11.15 21.20
CA ALA A 117 -5.98 12.07 22.13
C ALA A 117 -6.06 11.46 23.53
N SER A 118 -4.92 11.30 24.21
CA SER A 118 -4.97 10.92 25.61
C SER A 118 -5.66 12.03 26.39
N LEU A 119 -6.91 11.77 26.80
CA LEU A 119 -7.65 12.65 27.70
C LEU A 119 -7.04 12.65 29.11
N CYS A 120 -6.13 11.72 29.39
CA CYS A 120 -5.32 11.68 30.61
C CYS A 120 -3.86 12.06 30.27
N PRO A 121 -3.51 13.35 30.16
CA PRO A 121 -2.16 13.80 29.77
C PRO A 121 -1.04 13.29 30.69
N HIS A 122 -1.36 12.86 31.91
CA HIS A 122 -0.41 12.24 32.85
C HIS A 122 -0.63 10.72 33.04
N GLY A 123 -1.40 10.06 32.18
CA GLY A 123 -1.64 8.61 32.30
C GLY A 123 -2.15 8.21 33.68
N CYS A 124 -3.08 8.99 34.23
CA CYS A 124 -3.62 8.82 35.58
C CYS A 124 -2.56 8.85 36.70
N SER A 125 -1.44 9.54 36.46
CA SER A 125 -0.30 9.62 37.38
C SER A 125 0.28 8.25 37.74
N GLY A 126 0.10 7.25 36.86
CA GLY A 126 0.48 5.86 37.13
C GLY A 126 -0.48 5.10 38.05
N HIS A 127 -1.60 5.70 38.45
CA HIS A 127 -2.63 5.11 39.30
C HIS A 127 -3.92 4.94 38.50
N GLY A 128 -4.08 3.74 37.94
CA GLY A 128 -5.30 3.35 37.25
C GLY A 128 -5.20 3.37 35.72
N VAL A 129 -6.32 3.04 35.08
CA VAL A 129 -6.45 2.98 33.63
C VAL A 129 -7.20 4.21 33.14
N CYS A 130 -6.64 4.89 32.13
CA CYS A 130 -7.37 5.97 31.47
C CYS A 130 -8.49 5.38 30.62
N GLY A 131 -9.74 5.66 31.00
CA GLY A 131 -10.88 5.33 30.18
C GLY A 131 -10.95 6.20 28.92
N VAL A 132 -11.67 5.72 27.92
CA VAL A 132 -11.97 6.47 26.68
C VAL A 132 -12.76 7.77 26.94
N ASP A 133 -13.34 7.91 28.14
CA ASP A 133 -14.01 9.10 28.65
C ASP A 133 -13.06 10.11 29.33
N GLY A 134 -11.75 9.82 29.37
CA GLY A 134 -10.76 10.66 30.06
C GLY A 134 -10.79 10.54 31.57
N ARG A 135 -11.46 9.51 32.09
CA ARG A 135 -11.57 9.26 33.53
C ARG A 135 -10.63 8.14 33.95
N CYS A 136 -9.89 8.39 35.02
CA CYS A 136 -9.03 7.40 35.66
C CYS A 136 -9.85 6.46 36.55
N ARG A 137 -9.60 5.16 36.45
CA ARG A 137 -10.22 4.09 37.26
C ARG A 137 -9.17 3.18 37.86
#